data_AF-A0A9D1DJD8-F1
#
_entry.id   AF-A0A9D1DJD8-F1
#
_cell.length_a   1.000
_cell.length_b   1.000
_cell.length_c   1.000
_cell.angle_alpha   90.00
_cell.angle_beta   90.00
_cell.angle_gamma   90.00
#
_symmetry.space_group_name_H-M   'P 1'
#
loop_
_entity.id
_entity.type
_entity.pdbx_description
1 polymer ?
#
loop_
_entity_poly.entity_id
_entity_poly.type
_entity_poly.pdbx_seq_one_letter_code
_entity_poly.pdbx_strand_id
1 'polypeptide(L)'
;MKRIGAFFLAFLLLCACGAPGAQGSALEQANRHLDTPFSLAMPAEEAEKHATQYRYGGGFGGFTLENQDARYMLSGYPDVLDAYHVTEIRLLSTKYHIFGVTLYDELQDALEAFQSYGFTEDESRSEDTRLVMTNENVELILEASEGILNGLRIGVIATNVEGVDF
;
A
#
# COMPACT_ATOMS: atom_id res chain seq x y z
N MET A 1 -33.43 22.46 -50.27
CA MET A 1 -33.36 23.02 -48.90
C MET A 1 -33.24 21.88 -47.89
N LYS A 2 -32.21 21.96 -47.03
CA LYS A 2 -32.05 21.35 -45.71
C LYS A 2 -32.23 19.82 -45.56
N ARG A 3 -31.10 19.11 -45.46
CA ARG A 3 -30.86 18.16 -44.35
C ARG A 3 -29.43 18.32 -43.83
N ILE A 4 -29.22 19.42 -43.10
CA ILE A 4 -28.14 19.53 -42.11
C ILE A 4 -28.61 18.61 -40.97
N GLY A 5 -28.08 17.39 -40.89
CA GLY A 5 -28.61 16.42 -39.93
C GLY A 5 -27.76 15.18 -39.74
N ALA A 6 -26.48 15.22 -40.08
CA ALA A 6 -25.57 14.08 -39.90
C ALA A 6 -24.20 14.46 -39.31
N PHE A 7 -24.05 15.67 -38.77
CA PHE A 7 -22.81 16.12 -38.14
C PHE A 7 -22.90 16.29 -36.61
N PHE A 8 -24.07 16.08 -36.01
CA PHE A 8 -24.27 16.24 -34.57
C PHE A 8 -24.30 14.93 -33.77
N LEU A 9 -24.05 13.78 -34.41
CA LEU A 9 -24.00 12.48 -33.70
C LEU A 9 -22.58 12.02 -33.36
N ALA A 10 -21.54 12.67 -33.91
CA ALA A 10 -20.14 12.34 -33.61
C ALA A 10 -19.56 13.13 -32.43
N PHE A 11 -20.26 14.17 -31.94
CA PHE A 11 -19.79 15.01 -30.83
C PHE A 11 -20.29 14.57 -29.45
N LEU A 12 -21.24 13.63 -29.39
CA LEU A 12 -21.77 13.07 -28.13
C LEU A 12 -20.99 11.84 -27.62
N LEU A 13 -20.01 11.35 -28.40
CA LEU A 13 -19.12 10.24 -28.01
C LEU A 13 -17.76 10.71 -27.45
N LEU A 14 -17.52 12.03 -27.38
CA LEU A 14 -16.29 12.62 -26.84
C LEU A 14 -16.44 13.21 -25.42
N CYS A 15 -17.59 13.02 -24.77
CA CYS A 15 -17.82 13.41 -23.37
C CYS A 15 -17.80 12.20 -22.41
N ALA A 16 -17.15 11.11 -22.79
CA ALA A 16 -16.62 10.11 -21.84
C ALA A 16 -15.12 10.36 -21.58
N CYS A 17 -14.67 11.62 -21.73
CA CYS A 17 -13.48 12.09 -21.01
C CYS A 17 -13.73 11.80 -19.54
N GLY A 18 -12.92 10.89 -18.99
CA GLY A 18 -13.08 10.33 -17.68
C GLY A 18 -13.53 11.38 -16.68
N ALA A 19 -14.69 11.13 -16.08
CA ALA A 19 -14.83 11.52 -14.69
C ALA A 19 -13.52 11.07 -14.01
N PRO A 20 -12.80 11.92 -13.28
CA PRO A 20 -11.78 11.44 -12.37
C PRO A 20 -12.53 10.49 -11.45
N GLY A 21 -12.53 9.21 -11.81
CA GLY A 21 -13.30 8.18 -11.14
C GLY A 21 -12.82 8.27 -9.72
N ALA A 22 -13.74 8.64 -8.83
CA ALA A 22 -13.49 8.90 -7.42
C ALA A 22 -12.31 8.04 -6.99
N GLN A 23 -11.12 8.65 -6.93
CA GLN A 23 -9.97 7.94 -6.44
C GLN A 23 -10.35 7.72 -4.99
N GLY A 24 -10.73 6.49 -4.67
CA GLY A 24 -10.95 6.06 -3.29
C GLY A 24 -9.75 6.47 -2.43
N SER A 25 -9.89 6.42 -1.11
CA SER A 25 -8.79 6.79 -0.21
C SER A 25 -7.48 6.08 -0.59
N ALA A 26 -6.33 6.64 -0.20
CA ALA A 26 -5.03 6.02 -0.48
C ALA A 26 -4.99 4.54 -0.02
N LEU A 27 -5.67 4.21 1.07
CA LEU A 27 -5.86 2.83 1.55
C LEU A 27 -6.66 1.95 0.57
N GLU A 28 -7.79 2.44 0.05
CA GLU A 28 -8.57 1.71 -0.96
C GLU A 28 -7.78 1.53 -2.26
N GLN A 29 -6.98 2.52 -2.64
CA GLN A 29 -6.08 2.42 -3.79
C GLN A 29 -4.99 1.37 -3.53
N ALA A 30 -4.30 1.43 -2.40
CA ALA A 30 -3.28 0.46 -2.00
C ALA A 30 -3.83 -0.97 -2.04
N ASN A 31 -4.99 -1.21 -1.42
CA ASN A 31 -5.60 -2.55 -1.38
C ASN A 31 -6.01 -3.08 -2.77
N ARG A 32 -6.32 -2.22 -3.75
CA ARG A 32 -6.57 -2.65 -5.14
C ARG A 32 -5.29 -3.06 -5.89
N HIS A 33 -4.14 -2.59 -5.43
CA HIS A 33 -2.84 -2.78 -6.07
C HIS A 33 -1.88 -3.65 -5.24
N LEU A 34 -2.41 -4.30 -4.20
CA LEU A 34 -1.72 -5.31 -3.43
C LEU A 34 -2.01 -6.69 -3.98
N ASP A 35 -0.96 -7.38 -4.42
CA ASP A 35 -1.01 -8.79 -4.80
C ASP A 35 -0.51 -9.65 -3.65
N THR A 36 -1.22 -9.63 -2.52
CA THR A 36 -0.87 -10.49 -1.37
C THR A 36 -2.14 -11.10 -0.74
N PRO A 37 -2.02 -12.23 -0.03
CA PRO A 37 -3.15 -12.87 0.66
C PRO A 37 -3.95 -11.98 1.61
N PHE A 38 -3.33 -10.95 2.21
CA PHE A 38 -3.98 -10.06 3.15
C PHE A 38 -3.90 -8.60 2.67
N SER A 39 -4.99 -7.87 2.93
CA SER A 39 -5.10 -6.44 2.64
C SER A 39 -4.76 -5.62 3.88
N LEU A 40 -4.31 -4.38 3.70
CA LEU A 40 -4.15 -3.43 4.80
C LEU A 40 -5.52 -3.13 5.43
N ALA A 41 -5.51 -2.91 6.75
CA ALA A 41 -6.70 -2.75 7.59
C ALA A 41 -7.67 -3.95 7.56
N MET A 42 -7.23 -5.13 7.12
CA MET A 42 -8.00 -6.37 7.29
C MET A 42 -8.06 -6.75 8.78
N PRO A 43 -9.22 -7.09 9.35
CA PRO A 43 -9.30 -7.54 10.74
C PRO A 43 -8.42 -8.76 11.02
N ALA A 44 -7.74 -8.77 12.17
CA ALA A 44 -6.84 -9.87 12.53
C ALA A 44 -7.54 -11.23 12.54
N GLU A 45 -8.79 -11.28 13.01
CA GLU A 45 -9.60 -12.50 13.02
C GLU A 45 -9.76 -13.14 11.62
N GLU A 46 -9.78 -12.33 10.55
CA GLU A 46 -9.85 -12.83 9.18
C GLU A 46 -8.50 -13.38 8.71
N ALA A 47 -7.40 -12.68 8.99
CA ALA A 47 -6.06 -13.15 8.66
C ALA A 47 -5.68 -14.43 9.42
N GLU A 48 -6.09 -14.54 10.68
CA GLU A 48 -5.80 -15.68 11.56
C GLU A 48 -6.46 -16.99 11.09
N LYS A 49 -7.55 -16.94 10.31
CA LYS A 49 -8.15 -18.14 9.69
C LYS A 49 -7.16 -18.88 8.78
N HIS A 50 -6.14 -18.19 8.30
CA HIS A 50 -5.09 -18.73 7.44
C HIS A 50 -3.78 -18.98 8.19
N ALA A 51 -3.73 -18.74 9.51
CA ALA A 51 -2.51 -18.76 10.31
C ALA A 51 -1.73 -20.08 10.26
N THR A 52 -2.36 -21.21 9.94
CA THR A 52 -1.67 -22.51 9.85
C THR A 52 -0.57 -22.56 8.78
N GLN A 53 -0.59 -21.63 7.82
CA GLN A 53 0.43 -21.50 6.78
C GLN A 53 1.57 -20.53 7.17
N TYR A 54 1.49 -19.93 8.36
CA TYR A 54 2.35 -18.86 8.81
C TYR A 54 2.99 -19.20 10.15
N ARG A 55 4.20 -18.70 10.35
CA ARG A 55 4.86 -18.64 11.65
C ARG A 55 4.37 -17.40 12.39
N TYR A 56 3.92 -17.61 13.63
CA TYR A 56 3.59 -16.53 14.55
C TYR A 56 4.87 -15.96 15.20
N GLY A 57 4.96 -14.64 15.27
CA GLY A 57 5.98 -13.92 16.05
C GLY A 57 5.35 -12.89 16.98
N GLY A 58 5.63 -12.98 18.29
CA GLY A 58 5.16 -11.97 19.26
C GLY A 58 5.97 -10.68 19.22
N GLY A 59 5.37 -9.57 19.65
CA GLY A 59 6.00 -8.26 19.75
C GLY A 59 5.27 -7.33 20.74
N PHE A 60 5.81 -6.13 20.95
CA PHE A 60 5.14 -5.09 21.75
C PHE A 60 4.11 -4.36 20.88
N GLY A 61 2.85 -4.31 21.31
CA GLY A 61 1.76 -3.61 20.59
C GLY A 61 1.17 -4.36 19.39
N GLY A 62 1.56 -5.61 19.15
CA GLY A 62 1.06 -6.40 18.03
C GLY A 62 1.73 -7.77 17.90
N PHE A 63 1.45 -8.45 16.80
CA PHE A 63 2.11 -9.70 16.41
C PHE A 63 2.36 -9.77 14.92
N THR A 64 3.15 -10.74 14.49
CA THR A 64 3.42 -10.99 13.08
C THR A 64 2.95 -12.37 12.64
N LEU A 65 2.44 -12.43 11.41
CA LEU A 65 2.28 -13.67 10.65
C LEU A 65 3.31 -13.65 9.53
N GLU A 66 4.15 -14.68 9.43
CA GLU A 66 5.24 -14.72 8.46
C GLU A 66 5.31 -16.07 7.73
N ASN A 67 5.48 -16.04 6.42
CA ASN A 67 5.91 -17.20 5.65
C ASN A 67 7.20 -16.85 4.88
N GLN A 68 7.60 -17.71 3.94
CA GLN A 68 8.80 -17.47 3.13
C GLN A 68 8.68 -16.27 2.17
N ASP A 69 7.45 -15.84 1.84
CA ASP A 69 7.18 -14.88 0.79
C ASP A 69 6.87 -13.47 1.33
N ALA A 70 6.27 -13.38 2.52
CA ALA A 70 5.86 -12.12 3.15
C ALA A 70 5.76 -12.22 4.69
N ARG A 71 5.92 -11.07 5.34
CA ARG A 71 5.62 -10.83 6.76
C ARG A 71 4.51 -9.80 6.87
N TYR A 72 3.55 -10.08 7.74
CA TYR A 72 2.43 -9.21 8.07
C TYR A 72 2.55 -8.77 9.52
N MET A 73 2.46 -7.46 9.79
CA MET A 73 2.28 -6.93 11.14
C MET A 73 0.78 -6.76 11.40
N LEU A 74 0.35 -7.22 12.57
CA LEU A 74 -1.01 -7.06 13.06
C LEU A 74 -0.97 -6.29 14.37
N SER A 75 -1.59 -5.12 14.39
CA SER A 75 -1.61 -4.20 15.54
C SER A 75 -2.90 -3.38 15.56
N GLY A 76 -3.12 -2.61 16.63
CA GLY A 76 -4.28 -1.73 16.74
C GLY A 76 -4.37 -0.75 15.57
N TYR A 77 -5.58 -0.58 15.03
CA TYR A 77 -5.91 0.35 13.96
C TYR A 77 -7.42 0.72 13.99
N PRO A 78 -7.81 1.99 13.72
CA PRO A 78 -6.97 3.14 13.39
C PRO A 78 -6.16 3.70 14.56
N ASP A 79 -6.54 3.35 15.80
CA ASP A 79 -5.77 3.67 16.99
C ASP A 79 -4.94 2.47 17.49
N VAL A 80 -3.77 2.72 18.06
CA VAL A 80 -2.89 1.65 18.59
C VAL A 80 -3.53 0.80 19.70
N LEU A 81 -4.56 1.31 20.39
CA LEU A 81 -5.33 0.58 21.41
C LEU A 81 -6.59 -0.10 20.85
N ASP A 82 -6.92 0.10 19.58
CA ASP A 82 -8.07 -0.53 18.94
C ASP A 82 -7.83 -2.01 18.64
N ALA A 83 -8.87 -2.68 18.12
CA ALA A 83 -8.79 -4.04 17.64
C ALA A 83 -7.71 -4.19 16.56
N TYR A 84 -7.08 -5.37 16.54
CA TYR A 84 -5.95 -5.60 15.65
C TYR A 84 -6.40 -5.79 14.20
N HIS A 85 -5.65 -5.16 13.31
CA HIS A 85 -5.79 -5.29 11.87
C HIS A 85 -4.41 -5.49 11.25
N VAL A 86 -4.34 -5.92 9.99
CA VAL A 86 -3.10 -5.94 9.21
C VAL A 86 -2.66 -4.49 8.97
N THR A 87 -1.57 -4.08 9.61
CA THR A 87 -1.07 -2.70 9.57
C THR A 87 0.19 -2.53 8.73
N GLU A 88 0.95 -3.60 8.52
CA GLU A 88 2.14 -3.59 7.66
C GLU A 88 2.22 -4.90 6.86
N ILE A 89 2.69 -4.80 5.63
CA ILE A 89 3.03 -5.91 4.77
C ILE A 89 4.45 -5.70 4.26
N ARG A 90 5.36 -6.61 4.59
CA ARG A 90 6.74 -6.64 4.12
C ARG A 90 6.95 -7.82 3.17
N LEU A 91 7.51 -7.55 2.00
CA LEU A 91 7.89 -8.61 1.07
C LEU A 91 9.20 -9.27 1.50
N LEU A 92 9.26 -10.60 1.39
CA LEU A 92 10.45 -11.41 1.67
C LEU A 92 10.93 -12.19 0.44
N SER A 93 10.16 -12.17 -0.65
CA SER A 93 10.48 -12.77 -1.95
C SER A 93 9.88 -11.96 -3.10
N THR A 94 10.15 -12.39 -4.34
CA THR A 94 9.61 -11.80 -5.57
C THR A 94 8.22 -12.31 -5.96
N LYS A 95 7.56 -13.11 -5.11
CA LYS A 95 6.26 -13.71 -5.44
C LYS A 95 5.13 -12.69 -5.51
N TYR A 96 5.19 -11.66 -4.67
CA TYR A 96 4.12 -10.67 -4.48
C TYR A 96 4.57 -9.29 -4.93
N HIS A 97 3.59 -8.42 -5.19
CA HIS A 97 3.83 -7.08 -5.73
C HIS A 97 3.03 -6.03 -4.95
N ILE A 98 3.62 -4.84 -4.83
CA ILE A 98 2.99 -3.63 -4.27
C ILE A 98 3.00 -2.59 -5.39
N PHE A 99 1.84 -2.21 -5.92
CA PHE A 99 1.72 -1.35 -7.11
C PHE A 99 2.49 -1.86 -8.34
N GLY A 100 2.62 -3.19 -8.45
CA GLY A 100 3.37 -3.83 -9.54
C GLY A 100 4.89 -3.89 -9.32
N VAL A 101 5.40 -3.36 -8.20
CA VAL A 101 6.82 -3.39 -7.81
C VAL A 101 7.09 -4.57 -6.88
N THR A 102 8.24 -5.21 -7.01
CA THR A 102 8.72 -6.27 -6.12
C THR A 102 10.20 -6.12 -5.75
N LEU A 103 10.74 -7.08 -4.99
CA LEU A 103 12.15 -7.08 -4.62
C LEU A 103 13.05 -7.28 -5.85
N TYR A 104 14.25 -6.68 -5.80
CA TYR A 104 15.26 -6.66 -6.85
C TYR A 104 14.90 -5.88 -8.12
N ASP A 105 13.78 -5.15 -8.11
CA ASP A 105 13.52 -4.12 -9.10
C ASP A 105 14.48 -2.94 -8.93
N GLU A 106 14.70 -2.21 -10.03
CA GLU A 106 15.44 -0.95 -10.02
C GLU A 106 14.69 0.09 -9.18
N LEU A 107 15.40 0.77 -8.28
CA LEU A 107 14.84 1.75 -7.37
C LEU A 107 14.13 2.88 -8.14
N GLN A 108 14.72 3.34 -9.25
CA GLN A 108 14.16 4.42 -10.03
C GLN A 108 12.79 4.06 -10.62
N ASP A 109 12.64 2.85 -11.18
CA ASP A 109 11.38 2.38 -11.75
C ASP A 109 10.30 2.24 -10.67
N ALA A 110 10.70 1.77 -9.48
CA ALA A 110 9.81 1.68 -8.33
C ALA A 110 9.32 3.07 -7.86
N LEU A 111 10.22 4.04 -7.77
CA LEU A 111 9.87 5.42 -7.39
C LEU A 111 8.88 6.03 -8.39
N GLU A 112 9.11 5.87 -9.70
CA GLU A 112 8.21 6.34 -10.74
C GLU A 112 6.81 5.69 -10.63
N ALA A 113 6.78 4.37 -10.37
CA ALA A 113 5.53 3.65 -10.15
C ALA A 113 4.77 4.23 -8.95
N PHE A 114 5.40 4.37 -7.78
CA PHE A 114 4.73 4.89 -6.58
C PHE A 114 4.31 6.35 -6.72
N GLN A 115 5.13 7.21 -7.34
CA GLN A 115 4.77 8.60 -7.61
C GLN A 115 3.55 8.72 -8.53
N SER A 116 3.37 7.78 -9.49
CA SER A 116 2.18 7.75 -10.34
C SER A 116 0.87 7.50 -9.57
N TYR A 117 0.97 6.92 -8.37
CA TYR A 117 -0.14 6.72 -7.43
C TYR A 117 -0.19 7.79 -6.32
N GLY A 118 0.55 8.89 -6.45
CA GLY A 118 0.48 10.03 -5.54
C GLY A 118 1.33 9.90 -4.28
N PHE A 119 2.21 8.91 -4.18
CA PHE A 119 3.19 8.84 -3.10
C PHE A 119 4.29 9.89 -3.28
N THR A 120 4.63 10.57 -2.19
CA THR A 120 5.73 11.54 -2.14
C THR A 120 6.76 11.11 -1.11
N GLU A 121 8.03 11.38 -1.37
CA GLU A 121 9.10 11.10 -0.41
C GLU A 121 8.96 11.96 0.86
N ASP A 122 9.16 11.32 2.01
CA ASP A 122 9.36 11.99 3.29
C ASP A 122 10.87 12.11 3.54
N GLU A 123 11.46 13.20 3.07
CA GLU A 123 12.90 13.48 3.20
C GLU A 123 13.36 13.51 4.66
N SER A 124 12.47 13.80 5.62
CA SER A 124 12.82 13.89 7.03
C SER A 124 13.03 12.52 7.70
N ARG A 125 12.46 11.47 7.10
CA ARG A 125 12.55 10.09 7.57
C ARG A 125 13.40 9.21 6.65
N SER A 126 13.88 9.76 5.54
CA SER A 126 14.66 9.05 4.54
C SER A 126 16.17 9.17 4.83
N GLU A 127 16.91 8.12 4.50
CA GLU A 127 18.34 7.95 4.72
C GLU A 127 18.96 7.32 3.46
N ASP A 128 20.30 7.33 3.35
CA ASP A 128 21.04 6.92 2.15
C ASP A 128 20.61 5.58 1.50
N THR A 129 20.19 4.60 2.32
CA THR A 129 19.78 3.27 1.86
C THR A 129 18.32 2.95 2.16
N ARG A 130 17.57 3.90 2.72
CA ARG A 130 16.20 3.70 3.19
C ARG A 130 15.36 4.91 2.84
N LEU A 131 14.40 4.74 1.93
CA LEU A 131 13.46 5.79 1.56
C LEU A 131 12.10 5.53 2.20
N VAL A 132 11.45 6.61 2.61
CA VAL A 132 10.07 6.60 3.09
C VAL A 132 9.23 7.42 2.13
N MET A 133 8.14 6.86 1.65
CA MET A 133 7.15 7.60 0.85
C MET A 133 5.78 7.51 1.50
N THR A 134 4.98 8.56 1.39
CA THR A 134 3.66 8.65 2.01
C THR A 134 2.60 9.12 1.01
N ASN A 135 1.38 8.62 1.20
CA ASN A 135 0.16 9.14 0.56
C ASN A 135 -0.99 9.01 1.57
N GLU A 136 -1.54 10.15 2.01
CA GLU A 136 -2.51 10.22 3.11
C GLU A 136 -2.03 9.43 4.35
N ASN A 137 -2.75 8.37 4.73
CA ASN A 137 -2.45 7.51 5.88
C ASN A 137 -1.75 6.20 5.48
N VAL A 138 -1.23 6.09 4.26
CA VAL A 138 -0.47 4.93 3.77
C VAL A 138 1.00 5.33 3.61
N GLU A 139 1.89 4.47 4.07
CA GLU A 139 3.33 4.63 3.89
C GLU A 139 3.96 3.45 3.15
N LEU A 140 5.01 3.75 2.40
CA LEU A 140 5.93 2.82 1.78
C LEU A 140 7.31 3.03 2.38
N ILE A 141 8.02 1.95 2.66
CA ILE A 141 9.41 2.01 3.10
C ILE A 141 10.21 1.07 2.20
N LEU A 142 11.18 1.65 1.51
CA LEU A 142 12.02 1.02 0.52
C LEU A 142 13.44 0.94 1.10
N GLU A 143 14.07 -0.23 1.03
CA GLU A 143 15.48 -0.42 1.34
C GLU A 143 16.19 -0.76 0.03
N ALA A 144 17.24 0.00 -0.30
CA ALA A 144 17.94 -0.13 -1.58
C ALA A 144 19.45 -0.09 -1.40
N SER A 145 20.17 -0.78 -2.27
CA SER A 145 21.63 -0.75 -2.34
C SER A 145 22.07 -0.84 -3.78
N GLU A 146 23.00 0.02 -4.18
CA GLU A 146 23.49 0.11 -5.58
C GLU A 146 22.36 0.32 -6.61
N GLY A 147 21.29 1.01 -6.22
CA GLY A 147 20.12 1.26 -7.08
C GLY A 147 19.11 0.12 -7.14
N ILE A 148 19.31 -0.98 -6.42
CA ILE A 148 18.43 -2.16 -6.44
C ILE A 148 17.65 -2.27 -5.12
N LEU A 149 16.34 -2.52 -5.21
CA LEU A 149 15.51 -2.79 -4.05
C LEU A 149 15.86 -4.12 -3.40
N ASN A 150 16.14 -4.09 -2.09
CA ASN A 150 16.36 -5.29 -1.26
C ASN A 150 15.37 -5.38 -0.09
N GLY A 151 14.59 -4.34 0.16
CA GLY A 151 13.46 -4.36 1.08
C GLY A 151 12.31 -3.50 0.55
N LEU A 152 11.10 -4.01 0.70
CA LEU A 152 9.89 -3.28 0.35
C LEU A 152 8.79 -3.63 1.35
N ARG A 153 8.21 -2.59 1.96
CA ARG A 153 7.03 -2.72 2.81
C ARG A 153 6.05 -1.58 2.58
N ILE A 154 4.79 -1.88 2.82
CA ILE A 154 3.68 -0.93 2.84
C ILE A 154 2.95 -1.04 4.16
N GLY A 155 2.47 0.07 4.71
CA GLY A 155 1.71 0.08 5.94
C GLY A 155 0.68 1.19 6.00
N VAL A 156 -0.21 1.07 6.99
CA VAL A 156 -1.11 2.16 7.39
C VAL A 156 -0.56 2.83 8.64
N ILE A 157 -0.63 4.16 8.66
CA ILE A 157 -0.22 4.97 9.80
C ILE A 157 -1.36 4.95 10.83
N ALA A 158 -1.14 4.27 11.95
CA ALA A 158 -2.05 4.31 13.11
C ALA A 158 -1.76 5.55 13.97
N THR A 159 -2.80 6.10 14.58
CA THR A 159 -2.68 7.24 15.51
C THR A 159 -2.58 6.76 16.96
N ASN A 160 -1.99 7.58 17.82
CA ASN A 160 -2.09 7.41 19.27
C ASN A 160 -3.24 8.28 19.80
N VAL A 161 -4.01 7.79 20.77
CA VAL A 161 -4.88 8.65 21.60
C VAL A 161 -4.00 9.67 22.33
N GLU A 162 -4.35 10.96 22.22
CA GLU A 162 -3.75 12.00 23.07
C GLU A 162 -4.05 11.71 24.55
N GLY A 163 -3.00 11.65 25.38
CA GLY A 163 -3.14 11.50 26.84
C GLY A 163 -3.00 10.09 27.39
N VAL A 164 -2.41 9.15 26.62
CA VAL A 164 -1.99 7.83 27.14
C VAL A 164 -0.47 7.83 27.28
N ASP A 165 0.02 7.84 28.53
CA ASP A 165 1.43 7.61 28.85
C ASP A 165 1.74 6.10 28.77
N PHE A 166 2.78 5.72 28.01
CA PHE A 166 3.30 4.35 27.90
C PHE A 166 4.51 4.14 28.81
#